data_AF-A0A520A092-F1
#
_entry.id   AF-A0A520A092-F1
#
_cell.length_a   1.000
_cell.length_b   1.000
_cell.length_c   1.000
_cell.angle_alpha   90.00
_cell.angle_beta   90.00
_cell.angle_gamma   90.00
#
_symmetry.space_group_name_H-M   'P 1'
#
loop_
_entity.id
_entity.type
_entity.pdbx_description
1 polymer ?
#
loop_
_entity_poly.entity_id
_entity_poly.type
_entity_poly.pdbx_seq_one_letter_code
_entity_poly.pdbx_strand_id
1 'polypeptide(L)'
;MIEDDRINWCDWTADGGALEYDLNYLHPELGVLLQEYQVNPTTYEGKLIYQSDFYLFEVNALIPGDFQKLPRLIKSEPWEIIFAVKRKFFEEIKPEIVEHFIGREHSLEQRFALYCDKLNLPDYEIDIYKIRRTIIYQKRETPTGSGGGSCLY
;
A
#
# COMPACT_ATOMS: atom_id res chain seq x y z
N MET A 1 -4.33 12.01 7.52
CA MET A 1 -5.07 10.96 8.26
C MET A 1 -6.38 10.79 7.51
N ILE A 2 -6.81 9.56 7.20
CA ILE A 2 -8.10 9.35 6.52
C ILE A 2 -9.23 9.55 7.53
N GLU A 3 -10.41 9.96 7.07
CA GLU A 3 -11.58 10.18 7.92
C GLU A 3 -12.38 8.86 8.02
N ASP A 4 -12.55 8.31 9.22
CA ASP A 4 -13.18 6.99 9.40
C ASP A 4 -14.66 6.97 8.95
N ASP A 5 -15.36 8.10 8.96
CA ASP A 5 -16.74 8.25 8.50
C ASP A 5 -16.89 8.15 6.97
N ARG A 6 -15.78 8.18 6.23
CA ARG A 6 -15.72 7.99 4.77
C ARG A 6 -15.32 6.59 4.36
N ILE A 7 -15.04 5.70 5.32
CA ILE A 7 -14.84 4.29 5.04
C ILE A 7 -16.23 3.66 4.86
N ASN A 8 -16.60 3.37 3.62
CA ASN A 8 -17.87 2.70 3.32
C ASN A 8 -17.88 1.27 3.88
N TRP A 9 -16.74 0.59 3.76
CA TRP A 9 -16.54 -0.76 4.24
C TRP A 9 -15.06 -1.10 4.34
N CYS A 10 -14.72 -1.97 5.29
CA CYS A 10 -13.38 -2.52 5.46
C CYS A 10 -13.49 -3.92 6.07
N ASP A 11 -12.84 -4.91 5.44
CA ASP A 11 -12.79 -6.29 5.91
C ASP A 11 -11.37 -6.84 6.05
N TRP A 12 -10.36 -5.99 5.96
CA TRP A 12 -8.98 -6.46 6.03
C TRP A 12 -8.70 -7.23 7.33
N THR A 13 -7.90 -8.28 7.21
CA THR A 13 -7.47 -9.14 8.31
C THR A 13 -6.00 -9.51 8.11
N ALA A 14 -5.48 -10.37 8.99
CA ALA A 14 -4.17 -10.99 8.81
C ALA A 14 -4.10 -11.90 7.57
N ASP A 15 -5.23 -12.26 6.96
CA ASP A 15 -5.29 -13.06 5.73
C ASP A 15 -5.47 -12.18 4.47
N GLY A 16 -5.38 -10.85 4.62
CA GLY A 16 -5.66 -9.88 3.58
C GLY A 16 -7.10 -9.34 3.64
N GLY A 17 -7.56 -8.73 2.56
CA GLY A 17 -8.88 -8.12 2.43
C GLY A 17 -8.81 -6.76 1.76
N ALA A 18 -9.83 -5.94 1.94
CA ALA A 18 -10.01 -4.69 1.25
C ALA A 18 -10.57 -3.57 2.13
N LEU A 19 -10.41 -2.35 1.63
CA LEU A 19 -11.03 -1.14 2.16
C LEU A 19 -11.61 -0.34 1.01
N GLU A 20 -12.88 0.04 1.14
CA GLU A 20 -13.55 0.99 0.25
C GLU A 20 -13.67 2.36 0.93
N TYR A 21 -13.18 3.40 0.27
CA TYR A 21 -13.16 4.77 0.77
C TYR A 21 -13.90 5.71 -0.20
N ASP A 22 -14.83 6.52 0.31
CA ASP A 22 -15.56 7.53 -0.45
C ASP A 22 -14.64 8.68 -0.88
N LEU A 23 -14.63 9.02 -2.17
CA LEU A 23 -13.88 10.12 -2.75
C LEU A 23 -14.77 11.25 -3.28
N ASN A 24 -16.10 11.13 -3.19
CA ASN A 24 -17.04 12.10 -3.77
C ASN A 24 -16.86 13.53 -3.24
N TYR A 25 -16.34 13.67 -2.02
CA TYR A 25 -16.08 14.97 -1.41
C TYR A 25 -14.89 15.73 -2.02
N LEU A 26 -13.97 15.03 -2.70
CA LEU A 26 -12.83 15.65 -3.36
C LEU A 26 -13.23 16.22 -4.73
N HIS A 27 -14.02 15.46 -5.49
CA HIS A 27 -14.49 15.89 -6.79
C HIS A 27 -15.79 15.15 -7.17
N PRO A 28 -16.78 15.82 -7.79
CA PRO A 28 -18.07 15.22 -8.14
C PRO A 28 -18.00 14.09 -9.18
N GLU A 29 -16.83 13.86 -9.80
CA GLU A 29 -16.61 12.74 -10.72
C GLU A 29 -15.96 11.52 -10.05
N LEU A 30 -15.40 11.68 -8.85
CA LEU A 30 -14.75 10.59 -8.12
C LEU A 30 -15.77 9.87 -7.25
N GLY A 31 -15.94 8.56 -7.46
CA GLY A 31 -16.80 7.72 -6.64
C GLY A 31 -16.04 7.19 -5.43
N VAL A 32 -15.39 6.04 -5.60
CA VAL A 32 -14.72 5.33 -4.50
C VAL A 32 -13.30 4.89 -4.86
N LEU A 33 -12.46 4.80 -3.84
CA LEU A 33 -11.18 4.09 -3.87
C LEU A 33 -11.38 2.71 -3.23
N LEU A 34 -11.04 1.66 -3.96
CA LEU A 34 -10.92 0.31 -3.43
C LEU A 34 -9.44 -0.03 -3.29
N GLN A 35 -8.96 -0.26 -2.07
CA GLN A 35 -7.60 -0.75 -1.80
C GLN A 35 -7.68 -2.21 -1.37
N GLU A 36 -7.00 -3.10 -2.09
CA GLU A 36 -6.97 -4.54 -1.80
C GLU A 36 -5.57 -4.99 -1.37
N TYR A 37 -5.55 -5.99 -0.49
CA TYR A 37 -4.36 -6.71 -0.07
C TYR A 37 -4.62 -8.20 -0.16
N GLN A 38 -3.94 -8.89 -1.07
CA GLN A 38 -4.06 -10.33 -1.26
C GLN A 38 -2.82 -11.03 -0.71
N VAL A 39 -3.02 -12.05 0.13
CA VAL A 39 -1.89 -12.85 0.64
C VAL A 39 -1.47 -13.86 -0.42
N ASN A 40 -0.20 -13.81 -0.80
CA ASN A 40 0.38 -14.81 -1.70
C ASN A 40 0.57 -16.13 -0.92
N PRO A 41 0.14 -17.29 -1.45
CA PRO A 41 0.38 -18.58 -0.81
C PRO A 41 1.86 -18.93 -0.68
N THR A 42 2.74 -18.25 -1.43
CA THR A 42 4.19 -18.43 -1.32
C THR A 42 4.74 -17.52 -0.23
N THR A 43 5.10 -18.11 0.90
CA THR A 43 5.79 -17.40 1.99
C THR A 43 7.26 -17.21 1.67
N TYR A 44 7.84 -16.05 1.98
CA TYR A 44 9.29 -15.86 1.98
C TYR A 44 9.82 -16.14 3.39
N GLU A 45 10.61 -17.20 3.56
CA GLU A 45 11.17 -17.56 4.88
C GLU A 45 10.10 -17.74 5.97
N GLY A 46 8.90 -18.20 5.60
CA GLY A 46 7.75 -18.35 6.52
C GLY A 46 6.97 -17.06 6.78
N LYS A 47 7.33 -15.94 6.16
CA LYS A 47 6.60 -14.66 6.23
C LYS A 47 5.55 -14.57 5.12
N LEU A 48 4.36 -14.06 5.46
CA LEU A 48 3.30 -13.77 4.49
C LEU A 48 3.68 -12.55 3.64
N ILE A 49 3.42 -12.65 2.33
CA ILE A 49 3.61 -11.56 1.37
C ILE A 49 2.24 -11.04 0.97
N TYR A 50 2.00 -9.76 1.20
CA TYR A 50 0.75 -9.09 0.82
C TYR A 50 0.96 -8.33 -0.49
N GLN A 51 0.19 -8.67 -1.51
CA GLN A 51 0.16 -7.95 -2.77
C GLN A 51 -0.88 -6.85 -2.69
N SER A 52 -0.43 -5.62 -2.92
CA SER A 52 -1.23 -4.41 -2.74
C SER A 52 -1.61 -3.80 -4.08
N ASP A 53 -2.91 -3.79 -4.36
CA ASP A 53 -3.51 -3.18 -5.55
C ASP A 53 -4.55 -2.15 -5.15
N PHE A 54 -4.84 -1.21 -6.05
CA PHE A 54 -5.94 -0.27 -5.84
C PHE A 54 -6.67 0.04 -7.14
N TYR A 55 -7.94 0.37 -7.00
CA TYR A 55 -8.84 0.71 -8.08
C TYR A 55 -9.58 2.00 -7.72
N LEU A 56 -9.76 2.87 -8.71
CA LEU A 56 -10.50 4.11 -8.56
C LEU A 56 -11.73 4.05 -9.45
N PHE A 57 -12.89 4.30 -8.87
CA PHE A 57 -14.17 4.27 -9.56
C PHE A 57 -14.70 5.69 -9.69
N GLU A 58 -15.23 6.03 -10.86
CA GLU A 58 -16.05 7.22 -11.02
C GLU A 58 -17.41 7.03 -10.32
N VAL A 59 -18.15 8.12 -10.10
CA VAL A 59 -19.48 8.06 -9.48
C VAL A 59 -20.40 7.13 -10.28
N ASN A 60 -21.02 6.16 -9.60
CA ASN A 60 -21.89 5.13 -10.17
C ASN A 60 -21.22 4.19 -11.21
N ALA A 61 -19.90 4.22 -11.33
CA ALA A 61 -19.19 3.31 -12.23
C ALA A 61 -19.15 1.89 -11.66
N LEU A 62 -19.40 0.89 -12.52
CA LEU A 62 -19.30 -0.53 -12.15
C LEU A 62 -17.91 -1.13 -12.45
N ILE A 63 -17.05 -0.37 -13.14
CA ILE A 63 -15.70 -0.77 -13.51
C ILE A 63 -14.71 0.31 -13.10
N PRO A 64 -13.46 -0.05 -12.76
CA PRO A 64 -12.41 0.92 -12.47
C PRO A 64 -12.18 1.87 -13.65
N GLY A 65 -12.09 3.16 -13.36
CA GLY A 65 -11.78 4.18 -14.34
C GLY A 65 -10.30 4.19 -14.71
N ASP A 66 -10.00 4.66 -15.92
CA ASP A 66 -8.62 4.92 -16.32
C ASP A 66 -8.18 6.27 -15.72
N PHE A 67 -7.59 6.21 -14.53
CA PHE A 67 -7.14 7.38 -13.80
C PHE A 67 -6.13 8.22 -14.59
N GLN A 68 -5.46 7.67 -15.61
CA GLN A 68 -4.56 8.44 -16.47
C GLN A 68 -5.29 9.50 -17.30
N LYS A 69 -6.60 9.37 -17.49
CA LYS A 69 -7.41 10.33 -18.26
C LYS A 69 -7.87 11.53 -17.43
N LEU A 70 -7.80 11.45 -16.09
CA LEU A 70 -8.22 12.57 -15.26
C LEU A 70 -7.30 13.80 -15.41
N PRO A 71 -7.85 15.01 -15.33
CA PRO A 71 -7.07 16.25 -15.26
C PRO A 71 -6.00 16.20 -14.15
N ARG A 72 -4.81 16.76 -14.42
CA ARG A 72 -3.69 16.78 -13.45
C ARG A 72 -4.06 17.39 -12.09
N LEU A 73 -4.92 18.42 -12.09
CA LEU A 73 -5.40 19.08 -10.86
C LEU A 73 -6.14 18.09 -9.95
N ILE A 74 -7.01 17.26 -10.54
CA ILE A 74 -7.81 16.25 -9.82
C ILE A 74 -6.95 15.07 -9.35
N LYS A 75 -5.85 14.77 -10.05
CA LYS A 75 -5.01 13.60 -9.73
C LYS A 75 -4.21 13.72 -8.43
N SER A 76 -3.94 14.93 -7.94
CA SER A 76 -3.04 15.13 -6.81
C SER A 76 -3.64 14.64 -5.49
N GLU A 77 -4.90 14.97 -5.22
CA GLU A 77 -5.58 14.64 -3.95
C GLU A 77 -5.84 13.13 -3.77
N PRO A 78 -6.26 12.36 -4.79
CA PRO A 78 -6.44 10.92 -4.65
C PRO A 78 -5.16 10.18 -4.31
N TRP A 79 -3.97 10.65 -4.75
CA TRP A 79 -2.70 10.05 -4.34
C TRP A 79 -2.47 10.17 -2.84
N GLU A 80 -2.83 11.31 -2.24
CA GLU A 80 -2.70 11.50 -0.80
C GLU A 80 -3.61 10.55 -0.03
N ILE A 81 -4.84 10.35 -0.50
CA ILE A 81 -5.77 9.38 0.09
C ILE A 81 -5.28 7.95 -0.10
N ILE A 82 -4.81 7.56 -1.30
CA ILE A 82 -4.25 6.22 -1.55
C ILE A 82 -3.14 5.92 -0.55
N PHE A 83 -2.17 6.82 -0.38
CA PHE A 83 -1.08 6.59 0.57
C PHE A 83 -1.53 6.60 2.02
N ALA A 84 -2.54 7.41 2.37
CA ALA A 84 -3.10 7.41 3.72
C ALA A 84 -3.85 6.11 4.04
N VAL A 85 -4.64 5.56 3.10
CA VAL A 85 -5.27 4.24 3.23
C VAL A 85 -4.21 3.14 3.35
N LYS A 86 -3.18 3.17 2.50
CA LYS A 86 -2.07 2.20 2.60
C LYS A 86 -1.41 2.27 3.97
N ARG A 87 -1.13 3.46 4.50
CA ARG A 87 -0.52 3.62 5.83
C ARG A 87 -1.38 3.00 6.93
N LYS A 88 -2.70 3.20 6.89
CA LYS A 88 -3.63 2.60 7.86
C LYS A 88 -3.52 1.06 7.87
N PHE A 89 -3.33 0.42 6.71
CA PHE A 89 -3.10 -1.04 6.66
C PHE A 89 -1.84 -1.44 7.42
N PHE A 90 -0.74 -0.72 7.20
CA PHE A 90 0.52 -0.98 7.90
C PHE A 90 0.41 -0.76 9.42
N GLU A 91 -0.38 0.21 9.86
CA GLU A 91 -0.58 0.51 11.28
C GLU A 91 -1.46 -0.55 11.98
N GLU A 92 -2.53 -1.01 11.32
CA GLU A 92 -3.49 -1.96 11.88
C GLU A 92 -3.04 -3.42 11.76
N ILE A 93 -2.61 -3.84 10.56
CA ILE A 93 -2.26 -5.24 10.26
C ILE A 93 -0.79 -5.53 10.54
N LYS A 94 0.08 -4.51 10.46
CA LYS A 94 1.54 -4.63 10.69
C LYS A 94 2.16 -5.78 9.87
N PRO A 95 1.93 -5.81 8.55
CA PRO A 95 2.38 -6.90 7.69
C PRO A 95 3.90 -7.03 7.71
N GLU A 96 4.41 -8.23 7.50
CA GLU A 96 5.86 -8.47 7.43
C GLU A 96 6.44 -8.03 6.08
N ILE A 97 5.73 -8.33 4.98
CA ILE A 97 6.16 -7.99 3.61
C ILE A 97 4.95 -7.51 2.80
N VAL A 98 5.08 -6.37 2.13
CA VAL A 98 4.10 -5.85 1.18
C VAL A 98 4.76 -5.58 -0.17
N GLU A 99 4.14 -6.07 -1.24
CA GLU A 99 4.54 -5.86 -2.62
C GLU A 99 3.58 -4.89 -3.33
N HIS A 100 4.13 -3.88 -3.99
CA HIS A 100 3.39 -2.98 -4.87
C HIS A 100 3.89 -3.15 -6.30
N PHE A 101 3.05 -3.69 -7.18
CA PHE A 101 3.39 -3.86 -8.59
C PHE A 101 3.29 -2.53 -9.35
N ILE A 102 4.29 -2.21 -10.16
CA ILE A 102 4.31 -1.01 -11.01
C ILE A 102 4.18 -1.40 -12.48
N GLY A 103 3.03 -1.03 -13.05
CA GLY A 103 2.72 -1.17 -14.47
C GLY A 103 3.83 -0.67 -15.40
N ARG A 104 3.92 -1.26 -16.59
CA ARG A 104 5.00 -0.99 -17.56
C ARG A 104 4.96 0.43 -18.12
N GLU A 105 3.79 1.04 -18.11
CA GLU A 105 3.49 2.39 -18.53
C GLU A 105 4.00 3.48 -17.55
N HIS A 106 4.57 3.07 -16.41
CA HIS A 106 5.09 3.97 -15.39
C HIS A 106 6.61 3.79 -15.20
N SER A 107 7.34 4.85 -14.84
CA SER A 107 8.74 4.68 -14.42
C SER A 107 8.77 4.06 -13.02
N LEU A 108 9.49 2.95 -12.87
CA LEU A 108 9.65 2.28 -11.58
C LEU A 108 10.38 3.20 -10.60
N GLU A 109 11.41 3.90 -11.06
CA GLU A 109 12.24 4.80 -10.27
C GLU A 109 11.45 6.03 -9.78
N GLN A 110 10.63 6.62 -10.65
CA GLN A 110 9.75 7.74 -10.26
C GLN A 110 8.68 7.29 -9.26
N ARG A 111 8.11 6.09 -9.45
CA ARG A 111 7.16 5.52 -8.49
C ARG A 111 7.84 5.20 -7.17
N PHE A 112 9.03 4.63 -7.19
CA PHE A 112 9.81 4.38 -5.98
C PHE A 112 10.06 5.67 -5.20
N ALA A 113 10.52 6.73 -5.86
CA ALA A 113 10.71 8.04 -5.24
C ALA A 113 9.40 8.58 -4.61
N LEU A 114 8.26 8.44 -5.32
CA LEU A 114 6.96 8.84 -4.80
C LEU A 114 6.55 8.04 -3.55
N TYR A 115 6.79 6.72 -3.55
CA TYR A 115 6.50 5.87 -2.40
C TYR A 115 7.38 6.21 -1.20
N CYS A 116 8.69 6.43 -1.40
CA CYS A 116 9.60 6.88 -0.35
C CYS A 116 9.15 8.21 0.28
N ASP A 117 8.67 9.15 -0.54
CA ASP A 117 8.20 10.47 -0.09
C ASP A 117 6.87 10.37 0.67
N LYS A 118 5.88 9.67 0.10
CA LYS A 118 4.49 9.72 0.57
C LYS A 118 4.13 8.61 1.56
N LEU A 119 4.81 7.47 1.53
CA LEU A 119 4.59 6.32 2.41
C LEU A 119 5.86 5.98 3.19
N ASN A 120 6.40 6.98 3.87
CA ASN A 120 7.53 6.78 4.78
C ASN A 120 7.08 5.98 6.02
N LEU A 121 7.62 4.77 6.16
CA LEU A 121 7.33 3.82 7.23
C LEU A 121 8.66 3.45 7.93
N PRO A 122 9.00 4.07 9.07
CA PRO A 122 10.32 3.93 9.70
C PRO A 122 10.69 2.50 10.12
N ASP A 123 9.68 1.69 10.44
CA ASP A 123 9.84 0.29 10.85
C ASP A 123 10.04 -0.66 9.67
N TYR A 124 10.05 -0.13 8.45
CA TYR A 124 10.17 -0.88 7.21
C TYR A 124 11.41 -0.46 6.43
N GLU A 125 12.00 -1.42 5.73
CA GLU A 125 12.91 -1.21 4.63
C GLU A 125 12.11 -1.19 3.34
N ILE A 126 12.47 -0.28 2.43
CA ILE A 126 11.85 -0.14 1.12
C ILE A 126 12.90 -0.42 0.04
N ASP A 127 12.58 -1.33 -0.88
CA ASP A 127 13.46 -1.69 -1.99
C ASP A 127 12.68 -1.86 -3.30
N ILE A 128 13.40 -1.94 -4.43
CA ILE A 128 12.85 -2.22 -5.75
C ILE A 128 13.35 -3.55 -6.30
N TYR A 129 12.42 -4.43 -6.65
CA TYR A 129 12.74 -5.61 -7.43
C TYR A 129 12.50 -5.36 -8.92
N LYS A 130 13.54 -4.86 -9.61
CA LYS A 130 13.47 -4.37 -10.99
C LYS A 130 12.92 -5.38 -12.00
N ILE A 131 13.25 -6.67 -11.84
CA ILE A 131 12.81 -7.74 -12.76
C ILE A 131 11.28 -7.88 -12.74
N ARG A 132 10.68 -7.87 -11.54
CA ARG A 132 9.22 -7.92 -11.37
C ARG A 132 8.54 -6.55 -11.38
N ARG A 133 9.33 -5.47 -11.42
CA ARG A 133 8.86 -4.08 -11.33
C ARG A 133 8.03 -3.83 -10.07
N THR A 134 8.53 -4.31 -8.95
CA THR A 134 7.82 -4.26 -7.66
C THR A 134 8.57 -3.34 -6.71
N ILE A 135 7.83 -2.52 -5.96
CA ILE A 135 8.32 -1.86 -4.76
C ILE A 135 7.95 -2.74 -3.58
N ILE A 136 8.92 -3.08 -2.74
CA ILE A 136 8.75 -3.99 -1.62
C ILE A 136 8.96 -3.21 -0.33
N TYR A 137 8.01 -3.33 0.60
CA TYR A 137 8.18 -2.95 1.99
C TYR A 137 8.40 -4.22 2.81
N GLN A 138 9.52 -4.30 3.51
CA GLN A 138 9.83 -5.40 4.42
C GLN A 138 10.06 -4.83 5.81
N LYS A 139 9.36 -5.38 6.79
CA LYS A 139 9.50 -4.96 8.18
C LYS A 139 10.94 -5.25 8.65
N ARG A 140 11.54 -4.27 9.31
CA ARG A 140 12.89 -4.40 9.86
C ARG A 140 12.89 -5.49 10.92
N GLU A 141 13.84 -6.40 10.81
CA GLU A 141 14.10 -7.32 11.91
C GLU A 141 14.68 -6.50 13.05
N THR A 142 14.00 -6.53 14.20
CA THR A 142 14.62 -6.02 15.42
C THR A 142 15.79 -6.97 15.70
N PRO A 143 17.04 -6.50 15.80
CA PRO A 143 18.12 -7.37 16.24
C PRO A 143 17.75 -7.83 17.66
N THR A 144 17.27 -9.06 17.79
CA THR A 144 17.13 -9.72 19.08
C THR A 144 18.53 -9.77 19.65
N GLY A 145 18.82 -8.89 20.61
CA GLY A 145 20.13 -8.80 21.21
C GLY A 145 20.59 -10.16 21.69
N SER A 146 21.62 -10.70 21.05
CA SER A 146 22.51 -11.70 21.61
C SER A 146 23.33 -11.02 22.72
N GLY A 147 22.68 -10.81 23.87
CA GLY A 147 23.27 -10.26 25.07
C GLY A 147 23.14 -11.24 26.22
N GLY A 148 24.11 -12.15 26.36
CA GLY A 148 24.23 -13.02 27.53
C GLY A 148 24.83 -14.38 27.24
N GLY A 149 26.14 -14.43 26.99
CA GLY A 149 26.86 -15.67 26.76
C GLY A 149 28.36 -15.51 26.98
N SER A 150 28.75 -15.72 28.24
CA SER A 150 30.12 -15.86 28.76
C SER A 150 31.18 -16.35 27.77
N CYS A 151 32.30 -15.63 27.71
CA CYS A 151 33.63 -16.24 27.63
C CYS A 151 34.54 -15.61 28.68
N LEU A 152 34.46 -16.16 29.89
CA LEU A 152 35.63 -16.34 30.75
C LEU A 152 36.53 -17.38 30.07
N TYR A 153 37.77 -17.00 29.77
CA TYR A 153 39.07 -17.62 30.12
C TYR A 153 40.15 -17.11 29.17
#